data_AF-A0A969H750-F1
#
_entry.id   AF-A0A969H750-F1
#
_cell.length_a   1.000
_cell.length_b   1.000
_cell.length_c   1.000
_cell.angle_alpha   90.00
_cell.angle_beta   90.00
_cell.angle_gamma   90.00
#
_symmetry.space_group_name_H-M   'P 1'
#
loop_
_entity.id
_entity.type
_entity.pdbx_description
1 polymer ?
#
loop_
_entity_poly.entity_id
_entity_poly.type
_entity_poly.pdbx_seq_one_letter_code
_entity_poly.pdbx_strand_id
1 'polypeptide(L)'
;MSYWLWRVWGDGFHLTDQFINSLPFAVNNISGKGRNRLCLLGKNLWEEMRKNKLVTVNSGVKSTSFDPYSAEYVLDEIDALIINEYQLPDDTLFYLKNFIRDTILAGRDEEIDSNIALQRWVKRRNKC
;
A
#
# COMPACT_ATOMS: atom_id res chain seq x y z
N MET A 1 -2.78 -8.28 -5.90
CA MET A 1 -4.15 -8.73 -5.57
C MET A 1 -4.39 -8.81 -4.08
N SER A 2 -3.71 -9.71 -3.35
CA SER A 2 -3.99 -9.94 -1.93
C SER A 2 -3.81 -8.69 -1.07
N TYR A 3 -2.82 -7.83 -1.36
CA TYR A 3 -2.62 -6.57 -0.64
C TYR A 3 -3.76 -5.56 -0.82
N TRP A 4 -4.30 -5.44 -2.04
CA TRP A 4 -5.43 -4.53 -2.34
C TRP A 4 -6.70 -4.99 -1.63
N LEU A 5 -7.02 -6.28 -1.70
CA LEU A 5 -8.25 -6.83 -1.10
C LEU A 5 -8.17 -6.94 0.43
N TRP A 6 -6.98 -7.18 0.98
CA TRP A 6 -6.70 -7.11 2.42
C TRP A 6 -7.00 -5.73 3.03
N ARG A 7 -6.84 -4.66 2.24
CA ARG A 7 -7.10 -3.28 2.67
C ARG A 7 -8.58 -2.88 2.60
N VAL A 8 -9.37 -3.55 1.76
CA VAL A 8 -10.80 -3.25 1.56
C VAL A 8 -11.71 -4.14 2.41
N TRP A 9 -11.27 -5.36 2.80
CA TRP A 9 -12.13 -6.36 3.44
C TRP A 9 -11.67 -6.89 4.81
N GLY A 10 -10.48 -6.55 5.31
CA GLY A 10 -9.93 -7.10 6.55
C GLY A 10 -9.56 -6.04 7.60
N ASP A 11 -9.49 -6.46 8.87
CA ASP A 11 -8.99 -5.64 9.99
C ASP A 11 -7.47 -5.36 9.93
N GLY A 12 -6.79 -5.79 8.86
CA GLY A 12 -5.36 -5.62 8.69
C GLY A 12 -4.49 -6.60 9.47
N PHE A 13 -5.04 -7.65 10.10
CA PHE A 13 -4.26 -8.57 10.94
C PHE A 13 -4.32 -10.05 10.53
N HIS A 14 -5.35 -10.49 9.79
CA HIS A 14 -5.48 -11.91 9.41
C HIS A 14 -5.74 -12.11 7.91
N LEU A 15 -4.67 -12.25 7.13
CA LEU A 15 -4.74 -12.74 5.75
C LEU A 15 -4.64 -14.28 5.77
N THR A 16 -5.75 -14.98 5.63
CA THR A 16 -5.78 -16.46 5.61
C THR A 16 -5.75 -17.00 4.18
N ASP A 17 -5.28 -18.24 4.01
CA ASP A 17 -5.37 -18.93 2.71
C ASP A 17 -6.82 -19.05 2.23
N GLN A 18 -7.76 -19.27 3.16
CA GLN A 18 -9.18 -19.29 2.85
C GLN A 18 -9.67 -17.96 2.28
N PHE A 19 -9.24 -16.83 2.85
CA PHE A 19 -9.58 -15.52 2.31
C PHE A 19 -9.04 -15.36 0.89
N ILE A 20 -7.75 -15.65 0.66
CA ILE A 20 -7.13 -15.56 -0.67
C ILE A 20 -7.87 -16.43 -1.69
N ASN A 21 -8.22 -17.67 -1.31
CA ASN A 21 -8.93 -18.62 -2.18
C ASN A 21 -10.41 -18.25 -2.40
N SER A 22 -11.01 -17.42 -1.54
CA SER A 22 -12.39 -16.96 -1.68
C SER A 22 -12.54 -15.77 -2.64
N LEU A 23 -11.44 -15.13 -3.04
CA LEU A 23 -11.48 -13.97 -3.90
C LEU A 23 -11.98 -14.36 -5.30
N PRO A 24 -12.90 -13.59 -5.91
CA PRO A 24 -13.38 -13.85 -7.28
C PRO A 24 -12.31 -13.56 -8.36
N PHE A 25 -11.08 -13.25 -7.93
CA PHE A 25 -9.95 -12.89 -8.75
C PHE A 25 -8.95 -14.05 -8.78
N ALA A 26 -9.21 -15.05 -9.62
CA ALA A 26 -8.28 -16.15 -9.81
C ALA A 26 -7.02 -15.67 -10.52
N VAL A 27 -5.84 -15.89 -9.92
CA VAL A 27 -4.53 -15.59 -10.54
C VAL A 27 -4.35 -16.27 -11.92
N ASN A 28 -5.10 -17.34 -12.16
CA ASN A 28 -5.15 -18.04 -13.45
C ASN A 28 -5.75 -17.19 -14.57
N ASN A 29 -6.60 -16.20 -14.25
CA ASN A 29 -7.21 -15.30 -15.22
C ASN A 29 -6.25 -14.21 -15.71
N ILE A 30 -5.15 -14.00 -14.99
CA ILE A 30 -4.10 -13.05 -15.39
C ILE A 30 -3.16 -13.75 -16.36
N SER A 31 -2.87 -13.08 -17.48
CA SER A 31 -1.94 -13.56 -18.50
C SER A 31 -0.55 -13.86 -17.91
N GLY A 32 0.20 -14.76 -18.54
CA GLY A 32 1.58 -15.04 -18.11
C GLY A 32 2.47 -13.79 -18.09
N LYS A 33 2.26 -12.87 -19.04
CA LYS A 33 2.95 -11.57 -19.09
C LYS A 33 2.50 -10.66 -17.94
N GLY A 34 1.19 -10.57 -17.68
CA GLY A 34 0.61 -9.82 -16.57
C GLY A 34 1.12 -10.29 -15.22
N ARG A 35 1.19 -11.61 -15.00
CA ARG A 35 1.76 -12.20 -13.76
C ARG A 35 3.22 -11.82 -13.56
N ASN A 36 4.04 -11.92 -14.61
CA ASN A 36 5.45 -11.52 -14.54
C ASN A 36 5.59 -10.02 -14.25
N ARG A 37 4.76 -9.18 -14.88
CA ARG A 37 4.75 -7.74 -14.64
C ARG A 37 4.30 -7.40 -13.22
N LEU A 38 3.25 -8.05 -12.69
CA LEU A 38 2.82 -7.89 -11.31
C LEU A 38 3.91 -8.30 -10.31
N CYS A 39 4.62 -9.40 -10.57
CA CYS A 39 5.75 -9.82 -9.73
C CYS A 39 6.86 -8.76 -9.70
N LEU A 40 7.19 -8.19 -10.87
CA LEU A 40 8.19 -7.12 -10.96
C LEU A 40 7.73 -5.86 -10.23
N LEU A 41 6.48 -5.43 -10.44
CA LEU A 41 5.91 -4.26 -9.77
C LEU A 41 5.83 -4.44 -8.26
N GLY A 42 5.47 -5.63 -7.78
CA GLY A 42 5.45 -5.93 -6.34
C GLY A 42 6.84 -5.84 -5.71
N LYS A 43 7.88 -6.33 -6.40
CA LYS A 43 9.28 -6.14 -5.97
C LYS A 43 9.68 -4.67 -5.96
N ASN A 44 9.30 -3.93 -7.00
CA ASN A 44 9.60 -2.50 -7.09
C ASN A 44 8.93 -1.72 -5.94
N LEU A 45 7.64 -1.97 -5.70
CA LEU A 45 6.90 -1.37 -4.60
C LEU A 45 7.59 -1.62 -3.27
N TRP A 46 8.00 -2.86 -3.02
CA TRP A 46 8.71 -3.21 -1.79
C TRP A 46 10.04 -2.46 -1.63
N GLU A 47 10.84 -2.38 -2.70
CA GLU A 47 12.11 -1.65 -2.65
C GLU A 47 11.92 -0.14 -2.46
N GLU A 48 10.89 0.47 -3.04
CA GLU A 48 10.55 1.87 -2.79
C GLU A 48 10.07 2.10 -1.35
N MET A 49 9.16 1.25 -0.85
CA MET A 49 8.65 1.33 0.52
C MET A 49 9.79 1.23 1.56
N ARG A 50 10.79 0.39 1.30
CA ARG A 50 11.96 0.24 2.18
C ARG A 50 12.78 1.51 2.32
N LYS A 51 12.81 2.37 1.30
CA LYS A 51 13.51 3.67 1.36
C LYS A 51 12.81 4.64 2.32
N ASN A 52 11.50 4.49 2.49
CA ASN A 52 10.65 5.35 3.31
C ASN A 52 10.10 4.63 4.55
N LYS A 53 10.96 3.84 5.23
CA LYS A 53 10.58 3.19 6.49
C LYS A 53 10.46 4.21 7.62
N LEU A 54 9.43 4.06 8.44
CA LEU A 54 9.22 4.81 9.67
C LEU A 54 9.61 3.92 10.84
N VAL A 55 10.49 4.42 11.69
CA VAL A 55 10.94 3.69 12.89
C VAL A 55 10.51 4.47 14.11
N THR A 56 9.68 3.86 14.94
CA THR A 56 9.22 4.43 16.21
C THR A 56 9.73 3.59 17.37
N VAL A 57 9.95 4.24 18.52
CA VAL A 57 10.32 3.55 19.77
C VAL A 57 9.32 3.93 20.83
N ASN A 58 8.60 2.94 21.38
CA ASN A 58 7.62 3.14 22.44
C ASN A 58 7.94 2.19 23.60
N SER A 59 8.12 2.73 24.81
CA SER A 59 8.53 1.97 26.01
C SER A 59 9.73 1.03 25.78
N GLY A 60 10.71 1.48 24.99
CA GLY A 60 11.90 0.69 24.64
C GLY A 60 11.69 -0.35 23.53
N VAL A 61 10.47 -0.54 23.05
CA VAL A 61 10.16 -1.44 21.92
C VAL A 61 10.29 -0.67 20.61
N LYS A 62 11.10 -1.19 19.68
CA LYS A 62 11.29 -0.63 18.35
C LYS A 62 10.27 -1.21 17.38
N SER A 63 9.42 -0.36 16.82
CA SER A 63 8.51 -0.71 15.72
C SER A 63 9.02 -0.13 14.41
N THR A 64 8.81 -0.86 13.31
CA THR A 64 9.11 -0.39 11.95
C THR A 64 7.87 -0.53 11.09
N SER A 65 7.40 0.58 10.52
CA SER A 65 6.32 0.61 9.55
C SER A 65 6.86 1.08 8.20
N PHE A 66 6.14 0.72 7.14
CA PHE A 66 6.48 1.08 5.77
C PHE A 66 5.29 1.81 5.17
N ASP A 67 5.55 2.96 4.54
CA ASP A 67 4.51 3.72 3.88
C ASP A 67 4.38 3.31 2.40
N PRO A 68 3.33 2.58 2.00
CA PRO A 68 3.09 2.20 0.61
C PRO A 68 2.82 3.40 -0.30
N TYR A 69 2.30 4.51 0.24
CA TYR A 69 1.94 5.69 -0.56
C TYR A 69 3.14 6.52 -0.96
N SER A 70 4.28 6.35 -0.28
CA SER A 70 5.56 6.87 -0.76
C SER A 70 5.95 6.36 -2.16
N ALA A 71 5.29 5.30 -2.65
CA ALA A 71 5.45 4.71 -3.97
C ALA A 71 4.10 4.64 -4.74
N GLU A 72 3.25 5.66 -4.59
CA GLU A 72 1.91 5.73 -5.21
C GLU A 72 1.91 5.41 -6.71
N TYR A 73 2.90 5.89 -7.46
CA TYR A 73 3.03 5.59 -8.89
C TYR A 73 3.15 4.09 -9.20
N VAL A 74 3.77 3.30 -8.31
CA VAL A 74 3.86 1.84 -8.49
C VAL A 74 2.52 1.18 -8.16
N LEU A 75 1.79 1.70 -7.16
CA LEU A 75 0.43 1.26 -6.85
C LEU A 75 -0.51 1.51 -8.03
N ASP A 76 -0.43 2.70 -8.63
CA ASP A 76 -1.19 3.07 -9.83
C ASP A 76 -0.93 2.10 -11.00
N GLU A 77 0.34 1.74 -11.24
CA GLU A 77 0.70 0.77 -12.27
C GLU A 77 0.15 -0.63 -11.97
N ILE A 78 0.14 -1.05 -10.70
CA ILE A 78 -0.43 -2.33 -10.27
C ILE A 78 -1.94 -2.35 -10.51
N ASP A 79 -2.64 -1.29 -10.09
CA ASP A 79 -4.09 -1.18 -10.21
C ASP A 79 -4.52 -1.14 -11.68
N ALA A 80 -3.84 -0.33 -12.51
CA ALA A 80 -4.10 -0.28 -13.94
C ALA A 80 -3.87 -1.63 -14.62
N LEU A 81 -2.80 -2.35 -14.26
CA LEU A 81 -2.52 -3.67 -14.81
C LEU A 81 -3.61 -4.68 -14.42
N ILE A 82 -4.06 -4.66 -13.17
CA ILE A 82 -5.14 -5.53 -12.70
C ILE A 82 -6.44 -5.24 -13.45
N ILE A 83 -6.83 -3.98 -13.57
CA ILE A 83 -8.05 -3.57 -14.28
C ILE A 83 -8.01 -4.05 -15.73
N ASN A 84 -6.87 -3.87 -16.40
CA ASN A 84 -6.69 -4.31 -17.79
C ASN A 84 -6.75 -5.83 -17.95
N GLU A 85 -6.06 -6.59 -17.08
CA GLU A 85 -6.03 -8.06 -17.15
C GLU A 85 -7.42 -8.68 -16.88
N TYR A 86 -8.26 -8.01 -16.10
CA TYR A 86 -9.63 -8.42 -15.83
C TYR A 86 -10.67 -7.77 -16.74
N GLN A 87 -10.25 -6.93 -17.68
CA GLN A 87 -11.14 -6.19 -18.60
C GLN A 87 -12.26 -5.44 -17.83
N LEU A 88 -11.90 -4.87 -16.69
CA LEU A 88 -12.84 -4.08 -15.90
C LEU A 88 -13.11 -2.75 -16.60
N PRO A 89 -14.27 -2.12 -16.35
CA PRO A 89 -14.61 -0.82 -16.94
C PRO A 89 -13.54 0.25 -16.71
N ASP A 90 -13.32 1.14 -17.69
CA ASP A 90 -12.26 2.14 -17.66
C ASP A 90 -12.37 3.13 -16.49
N ASP A 91 -13.59 3.37 -15.99
CA ASP A 91 -13.87 4.21 -14.83
C ASP A 91 -13.53 3.54 -13.49
N THR A 92 -13.27 2.23 -13.48
CA THR A 92 -12.90 1.47 -12.29
C THR A 92 -11.65 2.03 -11.62
N LEU A 93 -10.66 2.48 -12.40
CA LEU A 93 -9.41 3.04 -11.85
C LEU A 93 -9.69 4.34 -11.09
N PHE A 94 -10.54 5.20 -11.66
CA PHE A 94 -10.93 6.45 -11.02
C PHE A 94 -11.76 6.21 -9.76
N TYR A 95 -12.74 5.30 -9.84
CA TYR A 95 -13.53 4.88 -8.67
C TYR A 95 -12.62 4.38 -7.55
N LEU A 96 -11.70 3.49 -7.87
CA LEU A 96 -10.80 2.88 -6.89
C LEU A 96 -9.91 3.91 -6.20
N LYS A 97 -9.31 4.83 -6.96
CA LYS A 97 -8.48 5.90 -6.40
C LYS A 97 -9.26 6.75 -5.39
N ASN A 98 -10.48 7.15 -5.73
CA ASN A 98 -11.32 7.91 -4.81
C ASN A 98 -11.69 7.08 -3.58
N PHE A 99 -12.09 5.82 -3.76
CA PHE A 99 -12.42 4.94 -2.65
C PHE A 99 -11.25 4.77 -1.67
N ILE A 100 -10.03 4.54 -2.16
CA ILE A 100 -8.83 4.42 -1.33
C ILE A 100 -8.56 5.72 -0.57
N ARG A 101 -8.64 6.87 -1.25
CA ARG A 101 -8.43 8.17 -0.61
C ARG A 101 -9.45 8.37 0.52
N ASP A 102 -10.72 8.15 0.23
CA ASP A 102 -11.81 8.47 1.15
C ASP A 102 -11.89 7.47 2.33
N THR A 103 -11.43 6.23 2.14
CA THR A 103 -11.54 5.17 3.17
C THR A 103 -10.25 4.94 3.94
N ILE A 104 -9.09 5.07 3.29
CA ILE A 104 -7.81 4.62 3.84
C ILE A 104 -6.87 5.77 4.20
N LEU A 105 -6.98 6.90 3.48
CA LEU A 105 -6.22 8.11 3.79
C LEU A 105 -6.95 9.05 4.77
N ALA A 106 -8.26 8.86 4.98
CA ALA A 106 -9.01 9.59 5.99
C ALA A 106 -8.33 9.48 7.38
N GLY A 107 -7.90 10.62 7.94
CA GLY A 107 -7.20 10.71 9.22
C GLY A 107 -5.67 10.57 9.16
N ARG A 108 -5.06 10.29 8.00
CA ARG A 108 -3.60 10.22 7.85
C ARG A 108 -2.94 11.58 7.58
N ASP A 109 -3.69 12.55 7.06
CA ASP A 109 -3.17 13.91 6.80
C ASP A 109 -2.67 14.58 8.09
N GLU A 110 -3.35 14.36 9.22
CA GLU A 110 -2.94 14.87 10.54
C GLU A 110 -1.71 14.14 11.11
N GLU A 111 -1.49 12.88 10.71
CA GLU A 111 -0.39 12.03 11.19
C GLU A 111 0.94 12.36 10.49
N ILE A 112 0.90 12.76 9.21
CA ILE A 112 2.07 13.20 8.43
C ILE A 112 2.59 14.54 8.96
N ASP A 113 1.71 15.52 9.21
CA ASP A 113 2.10 16.80 9.79
C ASP A 113 2.70 16.64 11.19
N SER A 114 2.12 15.74 12.00
CA SER A 114 2.64 15.40 13.33
C SER A 114 4.03 14.76 13.28
N ASN A 115 4.28 13.86 12.32
CA ASN A 115 5.58 13.21 12.13
C ASN A 115 6.65 14.17 11.57
N ILE A 116 6.28 15.06 10.64
CA ILE A 116 7.18 16.12 10.14
C ILE A 116 7.53 17.09 11.28
N ALA A 117 6.56 17.45 12.12
CA ALA A 117 6.78 18.28 13.30
C ALA A 117 7.70 17.60 14.33
N LEU A 118 7.50 16.30 14.60
CA LEU A 118 8.36 15.49 15.46
C LEU A 118 9.80 15.39 14.93
N GLN A 119 9.98 15.11 13.64
CA GLN A 119 11.32 15.07 13.04
C GLN A 119 12.02 16.43 13.08
N ARG A 120 11.30 17.53 12.84
CA ARG A 120 11.84 18.90 12.96
C ARG A 120 12.24 19.22 14.41
N TRP A 121 11.47 18.76 15.40
CA TRP A 121 11.77 18.97 16.81
C TRP A 121 12.99 18.18 17.29
N VAL A 122 13.10 16.89 16.92
CA VAL A 122 14.29 16.06 17.23
C VAL A 122 15.56 16.65 16.62
N LYS A 123 15.48 17.16 15.37
CA LYS A 123 16.62 17.78 14.67
C LYS A 123 17.08 19.10 15.30
N ARG A 124 16.19 19.82 16.00
CA ARG A 124 16.52 21.05 16.75
C ARG A 124 17.19 20.75 18.09
N ARG A 125 16.83 19.66 18.76
CA ARG A 125 17.46 19.25 20.03
C ARG A 125 18.89 18.73 19.87
N ASN A 126 19.21 18.06 18.77
CA ASN A 126 20.55 17.51 18.50
C ASN A 126 21.56 18.54 17.94
N LYS A 127 21.19 19.83 17.94
CA LYS A 127 22.06 20.95 17.51
C LYS A 127 22.49 21.86 18.68
N CYS A 128 22.22 21.46 19.91
CA CYS A 128 22.72 22.10 21.14
C CYS A 128 23.74 21.18 21.81
#